data_AF-A0A4Q2X2A7-F1
#
_entry.id   AF-A0A4Q2X2A7-F1
#
_cell.length_a   1.000
_cell.length_b   1.000
_cell.length_c   1.000
_cell.angle_alpha   90.00
_cell.angle_beta   90.00
_cell.angle_gamma   90.00
#
_symmetry.space_group_name_H-M   'P 1'
#
loop_
_entity.id
_entity.type
_entity.pdbx_description
1 polymer ?
#
loop_
_entity_poly.entity_id
_entity_poly.type
_entity_poly.pdbx_seq_one_letter_code
_entity_poly.pdbx_strand_id
1 'polypeptide(L)'
;PVSRRRLEQKFRENLGMTPSELITRMRVEKAKGLLEAEPPQSLTGIATECGFTDLRNFRLTFRRVTSQSPADYRLTQSVSPLDKSTATPHKGSP
;
A
#
# COMPACT_ATOMS: atom_id res chain seq x y z
N PRO A 1 5.70 -31.06 1.04
CA PRO A 1 5.75 -29.63 0.65
C PRO A 1 4.46 -29.20 -0.09
N VAL A 2 3.88 -28.04 0.25
CA VAL A 2 2.75 -27.46 -0.51
C VAL A 2 3.31 -26.77 -1.74
N SER A 3 2.79 -27.07 -2.94
CA SER A 3 3.21 -26.38 -4.15
C SER A 3 2.68 -24.94 -4.20
N ARG A 4 3.46 -24.03 -4.78
CA ARG A 4 3.06 -22.62 -4.95
C ARG A 4 1.66 -22.47 -5.56
N ARG A 5 1.37 -23.22 -6.63
CA ARG A 5 0.05 -23.22 -7.29
C ARG A 5 -1.08 -23.60 -6.32
N ARG A 6 -0.89 -24.64 -5.51
CA ARG A 6 -1.91 -25.11 -4.56
C ARG A 6 -2.14 -24.09 -3.45
N LEU A 7 -1.09 -23.42 -2.99
CA LEU A 7 -1.21 -22.32 -2.04
C LEU A 7 -1.98 -21.14 -2.63
N GLU A 8 -1.62 -20.70 -3.83
CA GLU A 8 -2.32 -19.61 -4.51
C GLU A 8 -3.79 -19.93 -4.78
N GLN A 9 -4.11 -21.16 -5.17
CA GLN A 9 -5.48 -21.61 -5.36
C GLN A 9 -6.27 -21.54 -4.05
N LYS A 10 -5.74 -22.11 -2.96
CA LYS A 10 -6.39 -22.04 -1.65
C LYS A 10 -6.60 -20.59 -1.18
N PHE A 11 -5.63 -19.71 -1.43
CA PHE A 11 -5.74 -18.29 -1.11
C PHE A 11 -6.87 -17.62 -1.89
N ARG A 12 -6.96 -17.86 -3.20
CA ARG A 12 -8.08 -17.35 -4.01
C ARG A 12 -9.43 -17.90 -3.54
N GLU A 13 -9.50 -19.20 -3.24
CA GLU A 13 -10.73 -19.86 -2.76
C GLU A 13 -11.21 -19.32 -1.41
N ASN A 14 -10.29 -19.02 -0.47
CA ASN A 14 -10.66 -18.65 0.90
C ASN A 14 -10.66 -17.12 1.14
N LEU A 15 -9.85 -16.34 0.39
CA LEU A 15 -9.64 -14.91 0.62
C LEU A 15 -9.90 -14.05 -0.63
N GLY A 16 -10.24 -14.66 -1.77
CA GLY A 16 -10.48 -13.93 -3.03
C GLY A 16 -9.24 -13.24 -3.62
N MET A 17 -8.05 -13.50 -3.07
CA MET A 17 -6.80 -12.86 -3.50
C MET A 17 -5.64 -13.83 -3.35
N THR A 18 -4.54 -13.53 -4.04
CA THR A 18 -3.28 -14.27 -3.95
C THR A 18 -2.47 -13.87 -2.71
N PRO A 19 -1.54 -14.72 -2.23
CA PRO A 19 -0.63 -14.36 -1.15
C PRO A 19 0.16 -13.07 -1.44
N SER A 20 0.61 -12.89 -2.69
CA SER A 20 1.39 -11.72 -3.10
C SER A 20 0.59 -10.42 -3.03
N GLU A 21 -0.71 -10.45 -3.36
CA GLU A 21 -1.60 -9.30 -3.22
C GLU A 21 -1.83 -8.94 -1.75
N LEU A 22 -2.04 -9.93 -0.89
CA LEU A 22 -2.16 -9.71 0.55
C LEU A 22 -0.90 -9.06 1.13
N ILE A 23 0.27 -9.63 0.83
CA ILE A 23 1.57 -9.07 1.27
C ILE A 23 1.72 -7.63 0.77
N THR A 24 1.36 -7.37 -0.49
CA THR A 24 1.41 -6.02 -1.05
C THR A 24 0.54 -5.04 -0.27
N ARG A 25 -0.69 -5.43 0.07
CA ARG A 25 -1.59 -4.60 0.89
C ARG A 25 -1.01 -4.35 2.28
N MET A 26 -0.51 -5.39 2.96
CA MET A 26 0.10 -5.24 4.28
C MET A 26 1.30 -4.29 4.27
N ARG A 27 2.16 -4.36 3.24
CA ARG A 27 3.29 -3.44 3.08
C ARG A 27 2.85 -1.99 2.89
N VAL A 28 1.77 -1.77 2.13
CA VAL A 28 1.20 -0.44 1.93
C VAL A 28 0.56 0.10 3.20
N GLU A 29 -0.17 -0.72 3.96
CA GLU A 29 -0.73 -0.30 5.26
C GLU A 29 0.37 0.06 6.26
N LYS A 30 1.43 -0.74 6.35
CA LYS A 30 2.61 -0.36 7.14
C LYS A 30 3.20 0.98 6.68
N ALA A 31 3.31 1.19 5.36
CA ALA A 31 3.86 2.42 4.82
C ALA A 31 3.00 3.65 5.16
N LYS A 32 1.67 3.53 5.20
CA LYS A 32 0.78 4.62 5.63
C LYS A 32 1.09 5.06 7.06
N GLY A 33 1.17 4.10 7.99
CA GLY A 33 1.52 4.41 9.38
C GLY A 33 2.89 5.08 9.52
N LEU A 34 3.88 4.66 8.75
CA LEU A 34 5.21 5.30 8.74
C LEU A 34 5.21 6.68 8.05
N LEU A 35 4.31 6.93 7.10
CA LEU A 35 4.17 8.24 6.45
C LEU A 35 3.54 9.27 7.38
N GLU A 36 2.70 8.82 8.31
CA GLU A 36 1.98 9.61 9.33
C GLU A 36 2.78 9.77 10.63
N ALA A 37 3.83 8.97 10.84
CA ALA A 37 4.64 9.01 12.04
C ALA A 37 5.49 10.30 12.14
N GLU A 38 5.66 10.77 13.38
CA GLU A 38 6.58 11.86 13.73
C GLU A 38 7.75 11.33 14.57
N PRO A 39 9.00 11.76 14.31
CA PRO A 39 9.43 12.66 13.24
C PRO A 39 9.36 12.01 11.84
N PRO A 40 9.23 12.81 10.76
CA PRO A 40 9.03 12.27 9.42
C PRO A 40 10.26 11.49 8.90
N GLN A 41 10.05 10.24 8.50
CA GLN A 41 11.07 9.41 7.86
C GLN A 41 11.20 9.72 6.35
N SER A 42 12.37 9.47 5.76
CA SER A 42 12.56 9.58 4.31
C SER A 42 11.75 8.52 3.55
N LEU A 43 11.26 8.84 2.34
CA LEU A 43 10.49 7.88 1.53
C LEU A 43 11.31 6.62 1.19
N THR A 44 12.63 6.77 1.02
CA THR A 44 13.54 5.64 0.79
C THR A 44 13.62 4.74 2.03
N GLY A 45 13.72 5.32 3.23
CA GLY A 45 13.72 4.56 4.49
C GLY A 45 12.42 3.77 4.67
N ILE A 46 11.27 4.42 4.44
CA ILE A 46 9.96 3.77 4.49
C ILE A 46 9.85 2.63 3.48
N ALA A 47 10.33 2.84 2.25
CA ALA A 47 10.32 1.79 1.22
C ALA A 47 11.10 0.55 1.67
N THR A 48 12.32 0.73 2.19
CA THR A 48 13.16 -0.36 2.71
C THR A 48 12.50 -1.08 3.87
N GLU A 49 11.94 -0.33 4.83
CA GLU A 49 11.31 -0.89 6.02
C GLU A 49 10.01 -1.66 5.73
N CYS A 50 9.33 -1.29 4.65
CA CYS A 50 8.17 -2.01 4.11
C CYS A 50 8.57 -3.17 3.18
N GLY A 51 9.86 -3.45 2.99
CA GLY A 51 10.34 -4.58 2.20
C GLY A 51 10.23 -4.36 0.68
N PHE A 52 10.27 -3.11 0.23
CA PHE A 52 10.44 -2.78 -1.19
C PHE A 52 11.93 -2.71 -1.54
N THR A 53 12.29 -3.30 -2.68
CA THR A 53 13.68 -3.31 -3.17
C THR A 53 14.16 -1.92 -3.57
N ASP A 54 13.26 -1.07 -4.07
CA ASP A 54 13.59 0.28 -4.51
C ASP A 54 12.41 1.24 -4.37
N LEU A 55 12.74 2.53 -4.39
CA LEU A 55 11.80 3.64 -4.21
C LEU A 55 10.78 3.75 -5.36
N ARG A 56 11.15 3.36 -6.59
CA ARG A 56 10.26 3.42 -7.76
C ARG A 56 9.14 2.39 -7.62
N ASN A 57 9.47 1.15 -7.28
CA ASN A 57 8.50 0.08 -7.05
C ASN A 57 7.57 0.41 -5.89
N PHE A 58 8.12 0.96 -4.79
CA PHE A 58 7.30 1.47 -3.69
C PHE A 58 6.29 2.52 -4.15
N ARG A 59 6.71 3.57 -4.86
CA ARG A 59 5.83 4.64 -5.33
C ARG A 59 4.72 4.12 -6.25
N LEU A 60 5.05 3.26 -7.21
CA LEU A 60 4.09 2.67 -8.14
C LEU A 60 3.09 1.77 -7.40
N THR A 61 3.59 0.91 -6.52
CA THR A 61 2.74 -0.01 -5.75
C THR A 61 1.82 0.75 -4.79
N PHE A 62 2.36 1.72 -4.06
CA PHE A 62 1.58 2.55 -3.14
C PHE A 62 0.48 3.28 -3.89
N ARG A 63 0.79 3.97 -4.99
CA ARG A 63 -0.20 4.65 -5.84
C ARG A 63 -1.25 3.69 -6.38
N ARG A 64 -0.86 2.49 -6.83
CA ARG A 64 -1.81 1.49 -7.31
C ARG A 64 -2.82 1.07 -6.24
N VAL A 65 -2.40 1.00 -4.97
CA VAL A 65 -3.24 0.55 -3.85
C VAL A 65 -4.04 1.69 -3.23
N THR A 66 -3.48 2.91 -3.15
CA THR A 66 -4.09 4.05 -2.43
C THR A 66 -4.63 5.15 -3.35
N SER A 67 -4.41 5.03 -4.67
CA SER A 67 -4.68 6.07 -5.67
C SER A 67 -3.89 7.38 -5.51
N GLN A 68 -2.94 7.44 -4.55
CA GLN A 68 -2.16 8.64 -4.25
C GLN A 68 -0.67 8.30 -4.20
N SER A 69 0.22 9.25 -4.51
CA SER A 69 1.64 9.01 -4.25
C SER A 69 1.94 9.04 -2.75
N PRO A 70 3.00 8.38 -2.26
CA PRO A 70 3.40 8.47 -0.85
C PRO A 70 3.62 9.91 -0.36
N ALA A 71 4.13 10.79 -1.24
CA ALA A 71 4.36 12.19 -0.93
C ALA A 71 3.04 12.96 -0.78
N ASP A 72 2.13 12.79 -1.74
CA ASP A 72 0.80 13.42 -1.68
C ASP A 72 0.02 12.93 -0.47
N TYR A 73 0.08 11.62 -0.19
CA TYR A 73 -0.55 11.02 0.98
C TYR A 73 -0.08 11.67 2.28
N ARG A 74 1.24 11.84 2.45
CA ARG A 74 1.81 12.53 3.62
C ARG A 74 1.28 13.96 3.77
N LEU A 75 1.21 14.71 2.66
CA LEU A 75 0.69 16.07 2.68
C LEU A 75 -0.79 16.12 3.08
N THR A 76 -1.61 15.20 2.58
CA THR A 76 -3.04 15.15 2.92
C THR A 76 -3.33 14.83 4.38
N GLN A 77 -2.42 14.15 5.10
CA GLN A 77 -2.57 13.84 6.53
C GLN A 77 -2.06 14.96 7.45
N SER A 78 -1.15 15.82 6.96
CA SER A 78 -0.75 17.04 7.68
C SER A 78 -1.88 18.08 7.77
N VAL A 79 -2.95 17.91 7.00
CA VAL A 79 -4.18 18.71 7.08
C VAL A 79 -5.23 17.88 7.82
N SER A 80 -5.33 18.09 9.14
CA SER A 80 -6.20 17.32 10.06
C SER A 80 -7.61 17.06 9.50
N PRO A 81 -8.10 15.80 9.46
CA PRO A 81 -9.42 15.48 8.92
C PRO A 81 -10.47 15.38 10.04
N LEU A 82 -11.37 16.36 10.16
CA LEU A 82 -12.66 16.18 10.81
C LEU A 82 -13.81 15.91 9.81
N ASP A 83 -13.51 15.70 8.52
CA ASP A 83 -14.56 15.46 7.52
C ASP A 83 -14.06 14.66 6.31
N LYS A 84 -14.02 13.33 6.42
CA LYS A 84 -13.96 12.44 5.22
C LYS A 84 -14.83 11.21 5.44
N SER A 85 -16.13 11.44 5.61
CA SER A 85 -17.13 10.45 5.23
C SER A 85 -17.08 10.30 3.69
N THR A 86 -16.82 9.09 3.21
CA THR A 86 -17.06 8.66 1.82
C THR A 86 -16.46 9.52 0.69
N ALA A 87 -15.25 9.18 0.22
CA ALA A 87 -14.84 9.58 -1.13
C ALA A 87 -13.83 8.60 -1.74
N THR A 88 -14.34 7.45 -2.20
CA THR A 88 -13.74 6.75 -3.33
C THR A 88 -14.41 7.29 -4.59
N PRO A 89 -13.69 7.92 -5.54
CA PRO A 89 -14.14 7.90 -6.91
C PRO A 89 -13.09 7.23 -7.81
N HIS A 90 -13.57 6.16 -8.44
CA HIS A 90 -13.06 5.55 -9.65
C HIS A 90 -12.82 6.60 -10.75
N LYS A 91 -11.63 6.56 -11.38
CA LYS A 91 -11.34 6.99 -12.78
C LYS A 91 -9.84 6.80 -12.99
N GLY A 92 -9.30 6.17 -14.02
CA GLY A 92 -9.80 5.40 -15.15
C GLY A 92 -8.52 4.80 -15.76
N SER A 93 -8.63 3.64 -16.39
CA SER A 93 -7.60 3.18 -17.32
C SER A 93 -8.33 2.57 -18.50
N PRO A 94 -7.81 2.78 -19.72
CA PRO A 94 -8.53 2.59 -20.97
C PRO A 94 -9.04 1.16 -21.18
#